data_AF-A0A6V8LLZ4-F1
#
_entry.id   AF-A0A6V8LLZ4-F1
#
_cell.length_a   1.000
_cell.length_b   1.000
_cell.length_c   1.000
_cell.angle_alpha   90.00
_cell.angle_beta   90.00
_cell.angle_gamma   90.00
#
_symmetry.space_group_name_H-M   'P 1'
#
loop_
_entity.id
_entity.type
_entity.pdbx_description
1 polymer ?
#
loop_
_entity_poly.entity_id
_entity_poly.type
_entity_poly.pdbx_seq_one_letter_code
_entity_poly.pdbx_strand_id
1 'polypeptide(L)'
;MLPLTIVNHTYRYANSAIYVYIVGTDLASGQQVYVRADGTRVPVSPSLNGPDGFADLSIPLAADGDTHLTLPWMSGRIYVSIGAKVRFKVVTDGNGRPALQHPAGWVSSDANYSVLHDFMEFTFTDAGMFCNTTMVDMFSIPMALRLDGQASQTIGTLVTNGRDNIFAAIAANADFRSLILGNNLRVIAPGHGINAGLFPAGYLDSYVNEVWNRYASTDLRVRIGGTTHTGRVSGGQLAFNNGIRAFARPTTRDVFFCDGALNAGGPSGPIAAILGAAFNRSTLRDHADQPTTDPGTFYRTPISNHYARVLHENTVDGKAYGFAFDDVVSFASYVEDHTPTSMTLRLTPFGPQAPGPGPSPTPPGGAVNAYATIQAESFNAQSGTQTEACQDSGGGSDVGYIANGDWLRYNQVDFGSAPATQFQARVASGAAAGVSGLVQVRLDNPTTAPVGSFAIANTGGWQSWRTVPASIAGVTGVHTVYVTFASGQPADFVNLNWLTFSR
;
A
#
# COMPACT_ATOMS: atom_id res chain seq x y z
N MET A 1 2.08 -17.58 -16.72
CA MET A 1 2.27 -16.12 -16.66
C MET A 1 1.17 -15.55 -15.78
N LEU A 2 1.42 -14.45 -15.10
CA LEU A 2 0.48 -13.86 -14.14
C LEU A 2 -0.29 -12.70 -14.79
N PRO A 3 -1.63 -12.68 -14.77
CA PRO A 3 -2.41 -11.50 -15.12
C PRO A 3 -2.03 -10.31 -14.24
N LEU A 4 -1.76 -9.16 -14.87
CA LEU A 4 -1.44 -7.90 -14.22
C LEU A 4 -2.44 -6.83 -14.65
N THR A 5 -3.11 -6.19 -13.70
CA THR A 5 -4.01 -5.05 -13.97
C THR A 5 -3.38 -3.77 -13.47
N ILE A 6 -3.33 -2.74 -14.31
CA ILE A 6 -2.95 -1.37 -13.93
C ILE A 6 -4.22 -0.52 -13.84
N VAL A 7 -4.46 0.04 -12.66
CA VAL A 7 -5.65 0.86 -12.36
C VAL A 7 -5.22 2.31 -12.16
N ASN A 8 -5.80 3.22 -12.95
CA ASN A 8 -5.58 4.67 -12.78
C ASN A 8 -6.65 5.29 -11.90
N HIS A 9 -6.38 5.40 -10.60
CA HIS A 9 -7.19 6.15 -9.64
C HIS A 9 -6.45 7.41 -9.16
N THR A 10 -5.65 8.03 -10.03
CA THR A 10 -4.92 9.25 -9.65
C THR A 10 -5.85 10.44 -9.38
N TYR A 11 -7.06 10.42 -9.98
CA TYR A 11 -8.04 11.52 -10.02
C TYR A 11 -7.44 12.86 -10.46
N ARG A 12 -6.32 12.81 -11.18
CA ARG A 12 -5.54 13.98 -11.62
C ARG A 12 -5.05 13.84 -13.05
N TYR A 13 -4.74 12.62 -13.48
CA TYR A 13 -4.17 12.36 -14.80
C TYR A 13 -5.02 11.35 -15.57
N ALA A 14 -5.27 11.63 -16.84
CA ALA A 14 -5.90 10.68 -17.75
C ALA A 14 -4.93 9.54 -18.10
N ASN A 15 -5.46 8.38 -18.52
CA ASN A 15 -4.65 7.23 -18.93
C ASN A 15 -3.62 7.59 -20.02
N SER A 16 -3.99 8.48 -20.94
CA SER A 16 -3.12 8.95 -22.03
C SER A 16 -1.85 9.66 -21.56
N ALA A 17 -1.80 10.12 -20.31
CA ALA A 17 -0.63 10.77 -19.71
C ALA A 17 0.25 9.80 -18.91
N ILE A 18 -0.11 8.51 -18.80
CA ILE A 18 0.55 7.55 -17.93
C ILE A 18 1.22 6.45 -18.76
N TYR A 19 2.44 6.11 -18.38
CA TYR A 19 3.27 5.10 -19.05
C TYR A 19 3.77 4.08 -18.03
N VAL A 20 3.72 2.80 -18.39
CA VAL A 20 4.19 1.67 -17.56
C VAL A 20 5.41 1.04 -18.22
N TYR A 21 6.33 0.52 -17.43
CA TYR A 21 7.52 -0.19 -17.92
C TYR A 21 7.74 -1.42 -17.05
N ILE A 22 7.93 -2.58 -17.66
CA ILE A 22 8.26 -3.80 -16.94
C ILE A 22 9.66 -4.21 -17.38
N VAL A 23 10.62 -4.10 -16.48
CA VAL A 23 12.06 -4.31 -16.76
C VAL A 23 12.69 -5.15 -15.66
N GLY A 24 13.74 -5.89 -15.97
CA GLY A 24 14.43 -6.70 -14.97
C GLY A 24 15.34 -7.74 -15.59
N THR A 25 15.46 -8.89 -14.93
CA THR A 25 16.33 -10.00 -15.32
C THR A 25 15.48 -11.24 -15.59
N ASP A 26 15.67 -11.85 -16.76
CA ASP A 26 15.20 -13.19 -17.02
C ASP A 26 16.06 -14.19 -16.23
N LEU A 27 15.43 -14.88 -15.28
CA LEU A 27 16.14 -15.74 -14.33
C LEU A 27 16.69 -17.01 -14.99
N ALA A 28 16.15 -17.42 -16.14
CA ALA A 28 16.65 -18.58 -16.87
C ALA A 28 17.98 -18.28 -17.59
N SER A 29 18.10 -17.09 -18.19
CA SER A 29 19.28 -16.69 -18.98
C SER A 29 20.27 -15.80 -18.21
N GLY A 30 19.82 -15.16 -17.14
CA GLY A 30 20.55 -14.10 -16.44
C GLY A 30 20.73 -12.82 -17.25
N GLN A 31 19.99 -12.66 -18.36
CA GLN A 31 20.02 -11.45 -19.19
C GLN A 31 19.02 -10.41 -18.66
N GLN A 32 19.38 -9.13 -18.78
CA GLN A 32 18.40 -8.07 -18.58
C GLN A 32 17.40 -8.02 -19.74
N VAL A 33 16.13 -7.88 -19.40
CA VAL A 33 14.99 -7.90 -20.32
C VAL A 33 14.03 -6.75 -20.00
N TYR A 34 13.24 -6.37 -20.99
CA TYR A 34 11.98 -5.65 -20.78
C TYR A 34 10.82 -6.50 -21.30
N VAL A 35 9.61 -6.18 -20.87
CA VAL A 35 8.40 -6.95 -21.18
C VAL A 35 7.40 -6.11 -21.94
N ARG A 36 6.79 -6.69 -22.97
CA ARG A 36 5.68 -6.10 -23.74
C ARG A 36 4.34 -6.37 -23.05
N ALA A 37 3.27 -5.70 -23.48
CA ALA A 37 1.95 -5.83 -22.85
C ALA A 37 1.41 -7.28 -22.79
N ASP A 38 1.74 -8.09 -23.79
CA ASP A 38 1.38 -9.52 -23.88
C ASP A 38 2.28 -10.45 -23.02
N GLY A 39 3.24 -9.89 -22.29
CA GLY A 39 4.18 -10.64 -21.46
C GLY A 39 5.42 -11.14 -22.21
N THR A 40 5.58 -10.82 -23.49
CA THR A 40 6.79 -11.17 -24.25
C THR A 40 8.02 -10.51 -23.61
N ARG A 41 8.98 -11.35 -23.19
CA ARG A 41 10.30 -10.91 -22.69
C ARG A 41 11.22 -10.63 -23.87
N VAL A 42 11.85 -9.47 -23.88
CA VAL A 42 12.79 -9.05 -24.92
C VAL A 42 14.12 -8.66 -24.26
N PRO A 43 15.23 -9.33 -24.59
CA PRO A 43 16.56 -8.94 -24.12
C PRO A 43 16.88 -7.49 -24.47
N VAL A 44 17.49 -6.78 -23.53
CA VAL A 44 17.96 -5.41 -23.79
C VAL A 44 19.19 -5.45 -24.69
N SER A 45 19.31 -4.49 -25.60
CA SER A 45 20.47 -4.33 -26.47
C SER A 45 20.78 -2.85 -26.69
N PRO A 46 22.04 -2.48 -26.97
CA PRO A 46 22.40 -1.09 -27.26
C PRO A 46 21.64 -0.48 -28.44
N SER A 47 21.14 -1.31 -29.37
CA SER A 47 20.33 -0.87 -30.51
C SER A 47 18.94 -0.37 -30.13
N LEU A 48 18.50 -0.56 -28.87
CA LEU A 48 17.28 0.03 -28.35
C LEU A 48 17.43 1.54 -28.06
N ASN A 49 18.66 2.03 -27.87
CA ASN A 49 18.89 3.45 -27.68
C ASN A 49 18.56 4.20 -28.99
N GLY A 50 17.61 5.12 -28.92
CA GLY A 50 17.23 6.00 -30.01
C GLY A 50 18.28 7.07 -30.31
N PRO A 51 18.00 7.98 -31.27
CA PRO A 51 18.91 9.05 -31.65
C PRO A 51 19.30 10.01 -30.50
N ASP A 52 18.45 10.11 -29.48
CA ASP A 52 18.68 10.91 -28.27
C ASP A 52 19.49 10.15 -27.19
N GLY A 53 19.86 8.90 -27.45
CA GLY A 53 20.66 8.06 -26.56
C GLY A 53 19.85 7.28 -25.53
N PHE A 54 18.52 7.25 -25.62
CA PHE A 54 17.64 6.58 -24.67
C PHE A 54 16.71 5.57 -25.35
N ALA A 55 16.37 4.51 -24.63
CA ALA A 55 15.45 3.47 -25.05
C ALA A 55 14.02 3.78 -24.57
N ASP A 56 13.07 3.77 -25.51
CA ASP A 56 11.65 3.81 -25.19
C ASP A 56 11.12 2.39 -24.94
N LEU A 57 10.95 2.06 -23.66
CA LEU A 57 10.44 0.77 -23.20
C LEU A 57 8.99 0.87 -22.69
N SER A 58 8.30 1.97 -23.02
CA SER A 58 6.98 2.27 -22.47
C SER A 58 5.87 1.36 -23.01
N ILE A 59 4.95 1.04 -22.11
CA ILE A 59 3.64 0.47 -22.38
C ILE A 59 2.62 1.59 -22.09
N PRO A 60 1.90 2.11 -23.09
CA PRO A 60 0.82 3.06 -22.83
C PRO A 60 -0.34 2.35 -22.12
N LEU A 61 -1.06 3.08 -21.28
CA LEU A 61 -2.31 2.57 -20.72
C LEU A 61 -3.41 2.47 -21.80
N ALA A 62 -4.40 1.63 -21.55
CA ALA A 62 -5.63 1.56 -22.33
C ALA A 62 -6.30 2.94 -22.36
N ALA A 63 -6.98 3.27 -23.47
CA ALA A 63 -7.60 4.59 -23.65
C ALA A 63 -8.59 4.92 -22.52
N ASP A 64 -9.41 3.93 -22.15
CA ASP A 64 -10.38 4.00 -21.07
C ASP A 64 -10.35 2.71 -20.24
N GLY A 65 -10.74 2.82 -18.96
CA GLY A 65 -10.79 1.69 -18.03
C GLY A 65 -9.42 1.21 -17.55
N ASP A 66 -9.40 -0.02 -17.04
CA ASP A 66 -8.20 -0.67 -16.53
C ASP A 66 -7.32 -1.21 -17.66
N THR A 67 -6.00 -1.19 -17.47
CA THR A 67 -5.05 -1.74 -18.45
C THR A 67 -4.65 -3.15 -18.02
N HIS A 68 -4.93 -4.13 -18.88
CA HIS A 68 -4.58 -5.53 -18.63
C HIS A 68 -3.28 -5.90 -19.35
N LEU A 69 -2.31 -6.38 -18.58
CA LEU A 69 -0.98 -6.81 -19.00
C LEU A 69 -0.73 -8.24 -18.54
N THR A 70 0.35 -8.85 -19.03
CA THR A 70 0.78 -10.17 -18.60
C THR A 70 2.21 -10.14 -18.08
N LEU A 71 2.45 -10.74 -16.91
CA LEU A 71 3.75 -10.79 -16.26
C LEU A 71 4.40 -12.20 -16.40
N PRO A 72 5.55 -12.32 -17.08
CA PRO A 72 6.31 -13.57 -17.17
C PRO A 72 7.13 -13.82 -15.89
N TRP A 73 7.67 -15.04 -15.75
CA TRP A 73 8.73 -15.29 -14.76
C TRP A 73 9.95 -14.43 -15.03
N MET A 74 10.33 -13.65 -14.02
CA MET A 74 11.49 -12.76 -13.98
C MET A 74 11.61 -12.14 -12.59
N SER A 75 12.74 -11.49 -12.31
CA SER A 75 12.88 -10.56 -11.19
C SER A 75 13.06 -9.15 -11.75
N GLY A 76 12.39 -8.14 -11.21
CA GLY A 76 12.42 -6.82 -11.81
C GLY A 76 11.58 -5.76 -11.12
N ARG A 77 11.30 -4.72 -11.89
CA ARG A 77 10.58 -3.52 -11.48
C ARG A 77 9.45 -3.22 -12.46
N ILE A 78 8.34 -2.74 -11.91
CA ILE A 78 7.30 -2.09 -12.69
C ILE A 78 7.40 -0.60 -12.40
N TYR A 79 7.93 0.15 -13.36
CA TYR A 79 7.98 1.61 -13.30
C TYR A 79 6.69 2.19 -13.83
N VAL A 80 6.31 3.34 -13.27
CA VAL A 80 5.21 4.16 -13.75
C VAL A 80 5.74 5.58 -13.91
N SER A 81 5.40 6.24 -15.02
CA SER A 81 5.62 7.68 -15.17
C SER A 81 4.39 8.41 -15.67
N ILE A 82 4.31 9.70 -15.33
CA ILE A 82 3.16 10.55 -15.62
C ILE A 82 3.63 11.84 -16.29
N GLY A 83 2.95 12.25 -17.36
CA GLY A 83 3.20 13.48 -18.13
C GLY A 83 4.41 13.41 -19.06
N ALA A 84 5.42 12.59 -18.74
CA ALA A 84 6.57 12.30 -19.58
C ALA A 84 6.99 10.83 -19.45
N LYS A 85 7.67 10.32 -20.48
CA LYS A 85 8.24 8.97 -20.44
C LYS A 85 9.52 8.93 -19.60
N VAL A 86 9.75 7.81 -18.91
CA VAL A 86 11.07 7.49 -18.36
C VAL A 86 12.04 7.28 -19.53
N ARG A 87 13.24 7.83 -19.37
CA ARG A 87 14.36 7.74 -20.29
C ARG A 87 15.32 6.68 -19.78
N PHE A 88 15.08 5.43 -20.18
CA PHE A 88 16.04 4.34 -19.94
C PHE A 88 17.22 4.48 -20.87
N LYS A 89 18.40 4.03 -20.44
CA LYS A 89 19.57 3.91 -21.32
C LYS A 89 20.13 2.50 -21.23
N VAL A 90 20.38 1.87 -22.37
CA VAL A 90 21.10 0.59 -22.39
C VAL A 90 22.59 0.87 -22.45
N VAL A 91 23.32 0.38 -21.47
CA VAL A 91 24.78 0.48 -21.32
C VAL A 91 25.40 -0.91 -21.32
N THR A 92 26.73 -0.98 -21.25
CA THR A 92 27.47 -2.22 -21.05
C THR A 92 27.81 -2.36 -19.57
N ASP A 93 27.44 -3.48 -18.94
CA ASP A 93 27.76 -3.77 -17.55
C ASP A 93 29.24 -4.17 -17.34
N GLY A 94 29.64 -4.39 -16.09
CA GLY A 94 31.01 -4.78 -15.75
C GLY A 94 31.45 -6.14 -16.32
N ASN A 95 30.51 -6.95 -16.80
CA ASN A 95 30.74 -8.24 -17.45
C ASN A 95 30.64 -8.17 -18.98
N GLY A 96 30.54 -6.97 -19.56
CA GLY A 96 30.44 -6.79 -21.01
C GLY A 96 29.05 -7.04 -21.60
N ARG A 97 28.01 -7.24 -20.77
CA ARG A 97 26.64 -7.54 -21.22
C ARG A 97 25.81 -6.25 -21.34
N PRO A 98 24.83 -6.19 -22.26
CA PRO A 98 23.84 -5.12 -22.26
C PRO A 98 23.06 -5.08 -20.94
N ALA A 99 22.93 -3.90 -20.35
CA ALA A 99 22.21 -3.67 -19.10
C ALA A 99 21.51 -2.31 -19.12
N LEU A 100 20.42 -2.19 -18.37
CA LEU A 100 19.70 -0.94 -18.18
C LEU A 100 20.39 -0.10 -17.12
N GLN A 101 20.67 1.15 -17.47
CA GLN A 101 20.85 2.21 -16.49
C GLN A 101 19.46 2.63 -16.01
N HIS A 102 19.16 2.30 -14.75
CA HIS A 102 17.88 2.64 -14.12
C HIS A 102 17.78 4.14 -13.82
N PRO A 103 16.56 4.71 -13.81
CA PRO A 103 16.34 6.12 -13.46
C PRO A 103 16.82 6.44 -12.06
N ALA A 104 17.57 7.53 -11.90
CA ALA A 104 17.99 8.05 -10.60
C ALA A 104 17.31 9.40 -10.33
N GLY A 105 16.05 9.37 -9.85
CA GLY A 105 15.22 10.56 -9.59
C GLY A 105 15.77 11.53 -8.53
N TRP A 106 16.85 11.16 -7.85
CA TRP A 106 17.57 11.97 -6.85
C TRP A 106 18.86 12.60 -7.39
N VAL A 107 19.27 12.29 -8.62
CA VAL A 107 20.48 12.83 -9.25
C VAL A 107 20.10 13.95 -10.20
N SER A 108 20.53 15.20 -9.94
CA SER A 108 20.10 16.38 -10.70
C SER A 108 20.50 16.37 -12.18
N SER A 109 21.57 15.64 -12.53
CA SER A 109 22.02 15.46 -13.91
C SER A 109 21.34 14.29 -14.63
N ASP A 110 20.53 13.48 -13.94
CA ASP A 110 19.82 12.36 -14.56
C ASP A 110 18.70 12.87 -15.47
N ALA A 111 18.54 12.25 -16.63
CA ALA A 111 17.54 12.64 -17.62
C ALA A 111 16.08 12.47 -17.12
N ASN A 112 15.89 11.74 -16.02
CA ASN A 112 14.62 11.49 -15.36
C ASN A 112 14.40 12.40 -14.13
N TYR A 113 15.32 13.32 -13.82
CA TYR A 113 15.22 14.18 -12.64
C TYR A 113 13.93 15.00 -12.62
N SER A 114 13.44 15.48 -13.76
CA SER A 114 12.18 16.23 -13.86
C SER A 114 10.94 15.37 -14.15
N VAL A 115 11.10 14.05 -14.34
CA VAL A 115 9.99 13.15 -14.70
C VAL A 115 9.28 12.68 -13.43
N LEU A 116 7.96 12.84 -13.35
CA LEU A 116 7.16 12.24 -12.28
C LEU A 116 7.13 10.72 -12.51
N HIS A 117 7.88 9.97 -11.71
CA HIS A 117 7.95 8.52 -11.80
C HIS A 117 8.14 7.87 -10.43
N ASP A 118 7.79 6.59 -10.35
CA ASP A 118 7.97 5.73 -9.19
C ASP A 118 8.01 4.26 -9.66
N PHE A 119 8.28 3.31 -8.77
CA PHE A 119 8.27 1.88 -9.11
C PHE A 119 7.87 0.97 -7.94
N MET A 120 7.42 -0.23 -8.29
CA MET A 120 7.33 -1.38 -7.40
C MET A 120 8.33 -2.46 -7.83
N GLU A 121 8.71 -3.33 -6.89
CA GLU A 121 9.69 -4.41 -7.12
C GLU A 121 9.01 -5.77 -6.99
N PHE A 122 9.46 -6.74 -7.80
CA PHE A 122 8.97 -8.10 -7.71
C PHE A 122 10.00 -9.14 -8.10
N THR A 123 9.78 -10.35 -7.62
CA THR A 123 10.36 -11.58 -8.17
C THR A 123 9.23 -12.59 -8.36
N PHE A 124 9.07 -13.07 -9.60
CA PHE A 124 8.07 -14.06 -9.96
C PHE A 124 8.74 -15.30 -10.56
N THR A 125 8.58 -16.44 -9.89
CA THR A 125 9.16 -17.72 -10.29
C THR A 125 8.14 -18.85 -10.13
N ASP A 126 8.59 -20.08 -10.28
CA ASP A 126 7.86 -21.29 -9.88
C ASP A 126 7.61 -21.38 -8.37
N ALA A 127 8.41 -20.70 -7.55
CA ALA A 127 8.23 -20.60 -6.10
C ALA A 127 7.13 -19.61 -5.69
N GLY A 128 6.60 -18.80 -6.61
CA GLY A 128 5.57 -17.81 -6.34
C GLY A 128 5.94 -16.39 -6.72
N MET A 129 5.15 -15.44 -6.22
CA MET A 129 5.34 -13.99 -6.35
C MET A 129 5.78 -13.41 -5.02
N PHE A 130 6.82 -12.60 -5.06
CA PHE A 130 7.32 -11.81 -3.94
C PHE A 130 7.40 -10.36 -4.41
N CYS A 131 6.64 -9.45 -3.82
CA CYS A 131 6.54 -8.10 -4.35
C CYS A 131 6.27 -7.03 -3.28
N ASN A 132 6.68 -5.80 -3.60
CA ASN A 132 6.61 -4.67 -2.69
C ASN A 132 6.40 -3.36 -3.44
N THR A 133 5.62 -2.45 -2.84
CA THR A 133 5.85 -1.02 -3.08
C THR A 133 7.10 -0.60 -2.32
N THR A 134 7.87 0.35 -2.84
CA THR A 134 9.11 0.77 -2.18
C THR A 134 9.23 2.29 -2.10
N MET A 135 9.82 2.76 -1.01
CA MET A 135 10.18 4.15 -0.77
C MET A 135 11.64 4.25 -0.31
N VAL A 136 12.45 3.21 -0.54
CA VAL A 136 13.86 3.15 -0.08
C VAL A 136 14.70 4.24 -0.73
N ASP A 137 14.40 4.58 -1.98
CA ASP A 137 15.11 5.61 -2.73
C ASP A 137 14.38 6.96 -2.71
N MET A 138 13.06 6.94 -2.92
CA MET A 138 12.21 8.13 -2.99
C MET A 138 10.74 7.75 -2.83
N PHE A 139 9.90 8.74 -2.50
CA PHE A 139 8.45 8.66 -2.56
C PHE A 139 7.92 9.71 -3.53
N SER A 140 7.13 9.30 -4.52
CA SER A 140 6.74 10.16 -5.65
C SER A 140 5.29 9.96 -6.07
N ILE A 141 4.96 8.79 -6.64
CA ILE A 141 3.61 8.42 -7.10
C ILE A 141 3.01 7.50 -6.04
N PRO A 142 1.86 7.85 -5.43
CA PRO A 142 1.22 6.98 -4.45
C PRO A 142 0.64 5.75 -5.15
N MET A 143 0.98 4.57 -4.68
CA MET A 143 0.62 3.29 -5.32
C MET A 143 0.18 2.27 -4.27
N ALA A 144 -0.85 1.50 -4.60
CA ALA A 144 -1.25 0.33 -3.85
C ALA A 144 -1.04 -0.91 -4.72
N LEU A 145 -0.47 -1.96 -4.12
CA LEU A 145 -0.27 -3.25 -4.77
C LEU A 145 -1.20 -4.27 -4.13
N ARG A 146 -1.96 -4.97 -4.96
CA ARG A 146 -2.78 -6.12 -4.56
C ARG A 146 -2.26 -7.38 -5.22
N LEU A 147 -2.05 -8.42 -4.43
CA LEU A 147 -1.67 -9.75 -4.88
C LEU A 147 -2.78 -10.73 -4.49
N ASP A 148 -3.25 -11.50 -5.47
CA ASP A 148 -4.25 -12.53 -5.26
C ASP A 148 -3.67 -13.90 -5.56
N GLY A 149 -3.94 -14.86 -4.68
CA GLY A 149 -3.49 -16.25 -4.78
C GLY A 149 -4.20 -17.12 -3.75
N GLN A 150 -3.45 -17.71 -2.82
CA GLN A 150 -4.03 -18.35 -1.63
C GLN A 150 -4.76 -17.34 -0.73
N ALA A 151 -4.26 -16.12 -0.68
CA ALA A 151 -4.91 -15.00 0.00
C ALA A 151 -4.98 -13.78 -0.91
N SER A 152 -5.92 -12.88 -0.60
CA SER A 152 -5.94 -11.53 -1.18
C SER A 152 -5.24 -10.57 -0.22
N GLN A 153 -4.11 -10.02 -0.66
CA GLN A 153 -3.26 -9.15 0.15
C GLN A 153 -3.15 -7.79 -0.53
N THR A 154 -3.16 -6.70 0.24
CA THR A 154 -2.99 -5.34 -0.30
C THR A 154 -2.06 -4.54 0.60
N ILE A 155 -1.10 -3.86 -0.02
CA ILE A 155 -0.06 -3.04 0.63
C ILE A 155 0.12 -1.71 -0.10
N GLY A 156 0.78 -0.76 0.55
CA GLY A 156 1.14 0.54 -0.04
C GLY A 156 -0.02 1.55 -0.09
N THR A 157 -1.24 1.14 0.28
CA THR A 157 -2.38 2.04 0.37
C THR A 157 -2.12 3.16 1.37
N LEU A 158 -2.06 4.39 0.89
CA LEU A 158 -1.95 5.56 1.75
C LEU A 158 -3.28 5.87 2.43
N VAL A 159 -3.27 6.60 3.54
CA VAL A 159 -4.48 7.19 4.13
C VAL A 159 -5.08 8.25 3.18
N THR A 160 -6.31 8.69 3.44
CA THR A 160 -6.90 9.82 2.73
C THR A 160 -5.99 11.04 2.81
N ASN A 161 -5.70 11.66 1.66
CA ASN A 161 -4.74 12.75 1.53
C ASN A 161 -3.29 12.40 1.91
N GLY A 162 -2.95 11.10 2.00
CA GLY A 162 -1.68 10.64 2.56
C GLY A 162 -0.45 11.17 1.82
N ARG A 163 -0.51 11.32 0.48
CA ARG A 163 0.59 11.95 -0.27
C ARG A 163 0.83 13.38 0.22
N ASP A 164 -0.20 14.23 0.23
CA ASP A 164 -0.04 15.63 0.64
C ASP A 164 0.34 15.75 2.12
N ASN A 165 -0.16 14.86 2.98
CA ASN A 165 0.25 14.78 4.38
C ASN A 165 1.75 14.44 4.52
N ILE A 166 2.29 13.51 3.72
CA ILE A 166 3.71 13.19 3.70
C ILE A 166 4.53 14.43 3.32
N PHE A 167 4.17 15.11 2.21
CA PHE A 167 4.88 16.32 1.79
C PHE A 167 4.81 17.42 2.84
N ALA A 168 3.65 17.64 3.46
CA ALA A 168 3.47 18.65 4.51
C ALA A 168 4.30 18.33 5.76
N ALA A 169 4.30 17.08 6.23
CA ALA A 169 5.06 16.65 7.39
C ALA A 169 6.58 16.75 7.17
N ILE A 170 7.06 16.39 5.98
CA ILE A 170 8.47 16.56 5.61
C ILE A 170 8.83 18.04 5.50
N ALA A 171 7.99 18.87 4.89
CA ALA A 171 8.22 20.32 4.77
C ALA A 171 8.27 21.02 6.14
N ALA A 172 7.51 20.54 7.11
CA ALA A 172 7.48 21.07 8.47
C ALA A 172 8.74 20.72 9.29
N ASN A 173 9.49 19.68 8.90
CA ASN A 173 10.73 19.31 9.57
C ASN A 173 11.93 20.04 8.93
N ALA A 174 12.61 20.89 9.71
CA ALA A 174 13.69 21.75 9.22
C ALA A 174 14.88 20.98 8.61
N ASP A 175 15.17 19.78 9.12
CA ASP A 175 16.27 18.94 8.62
C ASP A 175 15.89 18.19 7.34
N PHE A 176 14.61 17.83 7.18
CA PHE A 176 14.12 16.98 6.08
C PHE A 176 13.49 17.77 4.92
N ARG A 177 13.08 19.03 5.11
CA ARG A 177 12.39 19.82 4.08
C ARG A 177 13.15 19.94 2.75
N SER A 178 14.49 19.93 2.78
CA SER A 178 15.32 20.00 1.58
C SER A 178 15.33 18.71 0.75
N LEU A 179 14.72 17.63 1.25
CA LEU A 179 14.53 16.37 0.51
C LEU A 179 13.34 16.43 -0.46
N ILE A 180 12.51 17.48 -0.39
CA ILE A 180 11.41 17.71 -1.33
C ILE A 180 11.96 18.34 -2.61
N LEU A 181 11.77 17.66 -3.74
CA LEU A 181 12.28 18.09 -5.04
C LEU A 181 11.16 18.48 -6.01
N GLY A 182 11.49 19.35 -6.96
CA GLY A 182 10.67 19.60 -8.16
C GLY A 182 9.28 20.21 -7.91
N ASN A 183 9.12 21.04 -6.88
CA ASN A 183 7.83 21.61 -6.47
C ASN A 183 6.80 20.52 -6.13
N ASN A 184 7.08 19.75 -5.08
CA ASN A 184 6.30 18.58 -4.66
C ASN A 184 6.21 17.46 -5.71
N LEU A 185 7.24 17.31 -6.54
CA LEU A 185 7.36 16.20 -7.48
C LEU A 185 7.59 14.89 -6.73
N ARG A 186 8.55 14.89 -5.80
CA ARG A 186 8.95 13.75 -4.98
C ARG A 186 9.61 14.16 -3.67
N VAL A 187 9.74 13.22 -2.75
CA VAL A 187 10.62 13.29 -1.57
C VAL A 187 11.69 12.21 -1.71
N ILE A 188 12.97 12.57 -1.68
CA ILE A 188 14.07 11.59 -1.76
C ILE A 188 14.45 11.06 -0.38
N ALA A 189 14.92 9.81 -0.31
CA ALA A 189 15.39 9.24 0.95
C ALA A 189 16.60 10.02 1.49
N PRO A 190 16.76 10.14 2.83
CA PRO A 190 17.81 10.97 3.44
C PRO A 190 19.24 10.59 3.01
N GLY A 191 19.50 9.29 2.79
CA GLY A 191 20.79 8.82 2.29
C GLY A 191 21.16 9.42 0.93
N HIS A 192 20.20 9.51 0.02
CA HIS A 192 20.39 10.21 -1.26
C HIS A 192 20.48 11.71 -1.08
N GLY A 193 19.76 12.27 -0.10
CA GLY A 193 19.92 13.67 0.32
C GLY A 193 21.35 14.01 0.75
N ILE A 194 22.03 13.12 1.48
CA ILE A 194 23.44 13.29 1.86
C ILE A 194 24.31 13.35 0.59
N ASN A 195 24.12 12.41 -0.34
CA ASN A 195 24.85 12.36 -1.60
C ASN A 195 24.65 13.61 -2.47
N ALA A 196 23.44 14.17 -2.43
CA ALA A 196 23.10 15.39 -3.16
C ALA A 196 23.52 16.68 -2.43
N GLY A 197 24.08 16.58 -1.22
CA GLY A 197 24.41 17.76 -0.39
C GLY A 197 23.19 18.49 0.17
N LEU A 198 22.03 17.83 0.22
CA LEU A 198 20.74 18.37 0.68
C LEU A 198 20.38 17.97 2.11
N PHE A 199 21.12 17.04 2.70
CA PHE A 199 20.88 16.52 4.06
C PHE A 199 22.18 16.44 4.86
N PRO A 200 22.16 16.78 6.17
CA PRO A 200 23.37 16.77 6.99
C PRO A 200 23.98 15.38 7.13
N ALA A 201 25.26 15.24 6.73
CA ALA A 201 26.00 13.97 6.78
C ALA A 201 26.25 13.44 8.20
N GLY A 202 26.07 14.27 9.24
CA GLY A 202 26.23 13.91 10.66
C GLY A 202 24.93 13.94 11.46
N TYR A 203 23.76 13.91 10.81
CA TYR A 203 22.44 14.04 11.48
C TYR A 203 22.23 13.05 12.64
N LEU A 204 22.64 11.78 12.47
CA LEU A 204 22.47 10.73 13.48
C LEU A 204 23.66 10.61 14.45
N ASP A 205 24.69 11.45 14.34
CA ASP A 205 25.94 11.26 15.09
C ASP A 205 25.74 11.33 16.60
N SER A 206 24.86 12.21 17.08
CA SER A 206 24.49 12.32 18.49
C SER A 206 23.79 11.05 18.99
N TYR A 207 22.83 10.52 18.23
CA TYR A 207 22.13 9.29 18.55
C TYR A 207 23.09 8.08 18.55
N VAL A 208 23.98 7.97 17.55
CA VAL A 208 25.00 6.93 17.48
C VAL A 208 25.97 7.03 18.67
N ASN A 209 26.35 8.24 19.11
CA ASN A 209 27.15 8.43 20.33
C ASN A 209 26.44 7.85 21.56
N GLU A 210 25.15 8.16 21.75
CA GLU A 210 24.36 7.66 22.88
C GLU A 210 24.30 6.12 22.91
N VAL A 211 24.09 5.51 21.75
CA VAL A 211 24.10 4.05 21.59
C VAL A 211 25.46 3.45 21.93
N TRP A 212 26.56 4.01 21.38
CA TRP A 212 27.91 3.52 21.66
C TRP A 212 28.28 3.64 23.15
N ASN A 213 27.94 4.77 23.77
CA ASN A 213 28.21 5.01 25.18
C ASN A 213 27.43 4.05 26.09
N ARG A 214 26.14 3.82 25.81
CA ARG A 214 25.29 2.89 26.55
C ARG A 214 25.88 1.47 26.52
N TYR A 215 26.21 1.00 25.33
CA TYR A 215 26.67 -0.37 25.13
C TYR A 215 28.16 -0.57 25.42
N ALA A 216 28.89 0.43 25.93
CA ALA A 216 30.22 0.23 26.51
C ALA A 216 30.14 -0.51 27.85
N SER A 217 29.08 -0.26 28.63
CA SER A 217 28.89 -0.87 29.96
C SER A 217 27.65 -1.76 30.07
N THR A 218 26.78 -1.75 29.06
CA THR A 218 25.53 -2.55 29.01
C THR A 218 25.56 -3.55 27.87
N ASP A 219 24.98 -4.73 28.06
CA ASP A 219 24.79 -5.70 26.97
C ASP A 219 23.67 -5.28 26.03
N LEU A 220 23.94 -5.29 24.73
CA LEU A 220 22.93 -5.34 23.68
C LEU A 220 22.61 -6.80 23.37
N ARG A 221 21.33 -7.19 23.31
CA ARG A 221 20.90 -8.56 23.00
C ARG A 221 20.12 -8.56 21.70
N VAL A 222 20.62 -9.28 20.70
CA VAL A 222 19.95 -9.46 19.41
C VAL A 222 19.48 -10.90 19.31
N ARG A 223 18.17 -11.11 19.14
CA ARG A 223 17.55 -12.43 19.05
C ARG A 223 17.24 -12.81 17.61
N ILE A 224 17.72 -13.97 17.16
CA ILE A 224 17.45 -14.53 15.83
C ILE A 224 17.24 -16.04 15.97
N GLY A 225 16.13 -16.57 15.46
CA GLY A 225 15.88 -18.02 15.41
C GLY A 225 16.02 -18.73 16.77
N GLY A 226 15.61 -18.07 17.86
CA GLY A 226 15.74 -18.58 19.22
C GLY A 226 17.14 -18.41 19.86
N THR A 227 18.14 -17.99 19.09
CA THR A 227 19.49 -17.71 19.60
C THR A 227 19.61 -16.25 20.03
N THR A 228 20.22 -16.00 21.20
CA THR A 228 20.56 -14.64 21.64
C THR A 228 22.04 -14.37 21.40
N HIS A 229 22.32 -13.32 20.62
CA HIS A 229 23.66 -12.78 20.40
C HIS A 229 23.84 -11.57 21.29
N THR A 230 24.89 -11.57 22.12
CA THR A 230 25.18 -10.51 23.07
C THR A 230 26.32 -9.65 22.55
N GLY A 231 26.04 -8.36 22.40
CA GLY A 231 26.96 -7.34 21.91
C GLY A 231 27.42 -6.39 23.01
N ARG A 232 28.69 -6.00 22.97
CA ARG A 232 29.28 -4.98 23.83
C ARG A 232 30.26 -4.12 23.04
N VAL A 233 30.26 -2.81 23.27
CA VAL A 233 31.27 -1.92 22.72
C VAL A 233 32.59 -2.15 23.44
N SER A 234 33.59 -2.60 22.69
CA SER A 234 34.97 -2.84 23.14
C SER A 234 35.94 -2.45 22.02
N GLY A 235 37.04 -1.78 22.36
CA GLY A 235 38.00 -1.30 21.36
C GLY A 235 37.39 -0.37 20.30
N GLY A 236 36.32 0.36 20.64
CA GLY A 236 35.60 1.25 19.72
C GLY A 236 34.62 0.56 18.77
N GLN A 237 34.52 -0.77 18.80
CA GLN A 237 33.62 -1.56 17.97
C GLN A 237 32.56 -2.25 18.82
N LEU A 238 31.37 -2.46 18.26
CA LEU A 238 30.32 -3.27 18.87
C LEU A 238 30.61 -4.75 18.57
N ALA A 239 31.29 -5.42 19.51
CA ALA A 239 31.69 -6.82 19.38
C ALA A 239 30.58 -7.75 19.90
N PHE A 240 30.28 -8.80 19.15
CA PHE A 240 29.29 -9.81 19.51
C PHE A 240 29.93 -11.18 19.77
N ASN A 241 29.25 -12.01 20.56
CA ASN A 241 29.59 -13.42 20.70
C ASN A 241 29.09 -14.26 19.50
N ASN A 242 29.24 -15.59 19.60
CA ASN A 242 28.69 -16.57 18.64
C ASN A 242 29.18 -16.39 17.19
N GLY A 243 30.45 -15.99 17.01
CA GLY A 243 31.07 -15.89 15.69
C GLY A 243 30.55 -14.73 14.83
N ILE A 244 29.80 -13.79 15.40
CA ILE A 244 29.35 -12.58 14.72
C ILE A 244 30.51 -11.60 14.63
N ARG A 245 30.68 -10.97 13.45
CA ARG A 245 31.72 -9.96 13.26
C ARG A 245 31.48 -8.76 14.19
N ALA A 246 32.55 -8.08 14.59
CA ALA A 246 32.42 -6.80 15.26
C ALA A 246 31.95 -5.72 14.27
N PHE A 247 31.06 -4.84 14.73
CA PHE A 247 30.53 -3.74 13.93
C PHE A 247 31.28 -2.45 14.26
N ALA A 248 31.82 -1.81 13.22
CA ALA A 248 32.36 -0.46 13.36
C ALA A 248 31.22 0.51 13.72
N ARG A 249 31.61 1.68 14.24
CA ARG A 249 30.68 2.76 14.47
C ARG A 249 30.11 3.28 13.14
N PRO A 250 28.78 3.23 12.91
CA PRO A 250 28.18 3.64 11.66
C PRO A 250 28.15 5.15 11.56
N THR A 251 28.37 5.65 10.35
CA THR A 251 28.03 7.01 9.96
C THR A 251 26.52 7.16 9.77
N THR A 252 26.02 8.39 9.71
CA THR A 252 24.63 8.65 9.31
C THR A 252 24.29 8.00 7.96
N ARG A 253 25.24 8.02 7.01
CA ARG A 253 25.09 7.37 5.70
C ARG A 253 24.93 5.85 5.83
N ASP A 254 25.76 5.20 6.63
CA ASP A 254 25.70 3.74 6.86
C ASP A 254 24.32 3.33 7.42
N VAL A 255 23.75 4.14 8.32
CA VAL A 255 22.40 3.89 8.86
C VAL A 255 21.34 3.99 7.77
N PHE A 256 21.28 5.10 7.02
CA PHE A 256 20.21 5.29 6.04
C PHE A 256 20.25 4.31 4.87
N PHE A 257 21.45 3.90 4.42
CA PHE A 257 21.58 2.87 3.39
C PHE A 257 21.56 1.44 3.95
N CYS A 258 21.70 1.28 5.26
CA CYS A 258 21.97 0.01 5.91
C CYS A 258 23.14 -0.75 5.27
N ASP A 259 24.22 0.00 5.00
CA ASP A 259 25.42 -0.48 4.33
C ASP A 259 26.67 -0.02 5.10
N GLY A 260 27.86 -0.22 4.53
CA GLY A 260 29.13 0.16 5.16
C GLY A 260 29.34 -0.60 6.47
N ALA A 261 29.40 0.12 7.60
CA ALA A 261 29.49 -0.51 8.91
C ALA A 261 28.34 -1.49 9.20
N LEU A 262 27.18 -1.29 8.56
CA LEU A 262 25.96 -2.09 8.73
C LEU A 262 25.67 -3.01 7.54
N ASN A 263 26.63 -3.24 6.64
CA ASN A 263 26.46 -4.11 5.48
C ASN A 263 25.97 -5.53 5.88
N ALA A 264 24.88 -6.01 5.29
CA ALA A 264 24.30 -7.30 5.65
C ALA A 264 24.93 -8.53 4.94
N GLY A 265 26.21 -8.46 4.57
CA GLY A 265 26.93 -9.57 3.95
C GLY A 265 27.32 -10.69 4.92
N GLY A 266 27.32 -11.92 4.39
CA GLY A 266 27.84 -13.10 5.06
C GLY A 266 27.05 -13.55 6.30
N PRO A 267 27.64 -14.38 7.18
CA PRO A 267 26.93 -14.97 8.32
C PRO A 267 26.40 -13.95 9.35
N SER A 268 26.95 -12.74 9.39
CA SER A 268 26.50 -11.65 10.28
C SER A 268 25.37 -10.81 9.68
N GLY A 269 24.93 -11.10 8.46
CA GLY A 269 23.89 -10.35 7.75
C GLY A 269 22.60 -10.14 8.55
N PRO A 270 22.01 -11.18 9.15
CA PRO A 270 20.80 -11.04 9.95
C PRO A 270 20.94 -10.09 11.16
N ILE A 271 22.11 -10.09 11.83
CA ILE A 271 22.40 -9.15 12.93
C ILE A 271 22.53 -7.73 12.39
N ALA A 272 23.24 -7.56 11.27
CA ALA A 272 23.41 -6.27 10.62
C ALA A 272 22.07 -5.65 10.21
N ALA A 273 21.14 -6.46 9.67
CA ALA A 273 19.81 -6.03 9.31
C ALA A 273 19.00 -5.54 10.52
N ILE A 274 19.01 -6.29 11.62
CA ILE A 274 18.34 -5.88 12.87
C ILE A 274 18.95 -4.59 13.43
N LEU A 275 20.28 -4.45 13.41
CA LEU A 275 20.93 -3.21 13.83
C LEU A 275 20.53 -2.05 12.91
N GLY A 276 20.55 -2.24 11.59
CA GLY A 276 20.13 -1.23 10.62
C GLY A 276 18.70 -0.73 10.86
N ALA A 277 17.76 -1.66 11.08
CA ALA A 277 16.39 -1.32 11.44
C ALA A 277 16.28 -0.58 12.78
N ALA A 278 17.00 -1.04 13.80
CA ALA A 278 16.96 -0.45 15.13
C ALA A 278 17.60 0.95 15.19
N PHE A 279 18.63 1.23 14.37
CA PHE A 279 19.16 2.59 14.19
C PHE A 279 18.15 3.50 13.47
N ASN A 280 17.56 3.05 12.35
CA ASN A 280 16.57 3.85 11.61
C ASN A 280 15.34 4.18 12.47
N ARG A 281 14.84 3.21 13.23
CA ARG A 281 13.71 3.35 14.16
C ARG A 281 14.10 4.00 15.50
N SER A 282 15.38 4.33 15.68
CA SER A 282 15.95 4.89 16.91
C SER A 282 15.64 4.12 18.21
N THR A 283 15.53 2.79 18.16
CA THR A 283 15.15 1.97 19.34
C THR A 283 16.35 1.53 20.20
N LEU A 284 17.57 1.54 19.66
CA LEU A 284 18.79 1.05 20.35
C LEU A 284 19.14 1.83 21.62
N ARG A 285 18.81 3.11 21.73
CA ARG A 285 19.08 3.90 22.94
C ARG A 285 18.25 3.41 24.14
N ASP A 286 16.98 3.11 23.90
CA ASP A 286 15.98 2.88 24.95
C ASP A 286 15.74 1.37 25.19
N HIS A 287 16.03 0.53 24.19
CA HIS A 287 15.78 -0.92 24.24
C HIS A 287 17.04 -1.73 23.96
N ALA A 288 17.52 -2.43 24.99
CA ALA A 288 18.68 -3.32 24.92
C ALA A 288 18.38 -4.71 24.32
N ASP A 289 17.11 -5.05 24.15
CA ASP A 289 16.66 -6.28 23.52
C ASP A 289 16.12 -5.96 22.12
N GLN A 290 16.72 -6.55 21.10
CA GLN A 290 16.43 -6.29 19.68
C GLN A 290 16.12 -7.59 18.92
N PRO A 291 15.28 -7.53 17.87
CA PRO A 291 14.51 -6.36 17.46
C PRO A 291 13.35 -6.09 18.45
N THR A 292 13.03 -4.82 18.69
CA THR A 292 11.75 -4.44 19.29
C THR A 292 10.62 -4.76 18.31
N THR A 293 9.53 -5.38 18.78
CA THR A 293 8.39 -5.78 17.95
C THR A 293 7.18 -4.85 18.06
N ASP A 294 7.12 -4.03 19.11
CA ASP A 294 6.04 -3.05 19.30
C ASP A 294 6.30 -1.79 18.47
N PRO A 295 5.47 -1.47 17.46
CA PRO A 295 5.62 -0.24 16.68
C PRO A 295 5.49 1.02 17.53
N GLY A 296 4.84 0.94 18.68
CA GLY A 296 4.77 2.00 19.68
C GLY A 296 6.14 2.48 20.17
N THR A 297 7.20 1.71 19.98
CA THR A 297 8.58 2.06 20.35
C THR A 297 9.37 2.75 19.25
N PHE A 298 8.88 2.77 18.01
CA PHE A 298 9.65 3.27 16.87
C PHE A 298 9.60 4.80 16.79
N TYR A 299 10.72 5.39 16.38
CA TYR A 299 10.87 6.81 16.07
C TYR A 299 10.50 7.75 17.24
N ARG A 300 10.72 7.30 18.49
CA ARG A 300 10.37 8.06 19.71
C ARG A 300 11.42 9.04 20.17
N THR A 301 12.58 9.07 19.52
CA THR A 301 13.64 10.03 19.83
C THR A 301 13.56 11.24 18.89
N PRO A 302 14.03 12.43 19.32
CA PRO A 302 14.08 13.60 18.44
C PRO A 302 14.97 13.45 17.21
N ILE A 303 15.94 12.53 17.25
CA ILE A 303 16.88 12.25 16.16
C ILE A 303 16.62 10.83 15.66
N SER A 304 15.80 10.73 14.62
CA SER A 304 15.39 9.46 14.03
C SER A 304 15.22 9.57 12.51
N ASN A 305 15.00 8.46 11.81
CA ASN A 305 14.63 8.49 10.40
C ASN A 305 13.16 8.97 10.25
N HIS A 306 12.97 10.29 10.32
CA HIS A 306 11.64 10.89 10.20
C HIS A 306 11.05 10.81 8.80
N TYR A 307 11.87 10.56 7.78
CA TYR A 307 11.39 10.19 6.44
C TYR A 307 10.58 8.89 6.50
N ALA A 308 11.18 7.80 7.00
CA ALA A 308 10.49 6.52 7.15
C ALA A 308 9.29 6.63 8.10
N ARG A 309 9.44 7.30 9.26
CA ARG A 309 8.33 7.54 10.22
C ARG A 309 7.09 8.11 9.53
N VAL A 310 7.26 9.20 8.78
CA VAL A 310 6.15 9.89 8.12
C VAL A 310 5.49 9.02 7.05
N LEU A 311 6.26 8.17 6.35
CA LEU A 311 5.71 7.22 5.40
C LEU A 311 4.79 6.21 6.10
N HIS A 312 5.23 5.57 7.19
CA HIS A 312 4.40 4.63 7.97
C HIS A 312 3.15 5.30 8.55
N GLU A 313 3.27 6.51 9.09
CA GLU A 313 2.12 7.26 9.65
C GLU A 313 1.04 7.57 8.60
N ASN A 314 1.38 7.51 7.31
CA ASN A 314 0.49 7.83 6.21
C ASN A 314 0.13 6.62 5.34
N THR A 315 0.46 5.39 5.77
CA THR A 315 -0.07 4.16 5.19
C THR A 315 -1.18 3.57 6.06
N VAL A 316 -2.21 2.99 5.45
CA VAL A 316 -3.42 2.52 6.15
C VAL A 316 -3.11 1.39 7.14
N ASP A 317 -2.17 0.51 6.79
CA ASP A 317 -1.75 -0.63 7.61
C ASP A 317 -0.53 -0.31 8.49
N GLY A 318 -0.02 0.92 8.45
CA GLY A 318 1.19 1.33 9.14
C GLY A 318 2.47 0.72 8.55
N LYS A 319 2.42 0.11 7.36
CA LYS A 319 3.57 -0.52 6.70
C LYS A 319 4.06 0.32 5.53
N ALA A 320 5.38 0.45 5.41
CA ALA A 320 6.06 1.16 4.34
C ALA A 320 7.46 0.58 4.19
N TYR A 321 8.04 0.63 2.99
CA TYR A 321 9.42 0.24 2.78
C TYR A 321 10.30 1.50 2.75
N GLY A 322 10.49 2.14 3.91
CA GLY A 322 11.14 3.46 4.03
C GLY A 322 12.66 3.43 4.10
N PHE A 323 13.26 2.25 4.36
CA PHE A 323 14.69 1.98 4.33
C PHE A 323 14.92 0.48 4.07
N ALA A 324 16.16 0.08 3.73
CA ALA A 324 16.46 -1.24 3.17
C ALA A 324 16.08 -2.45 4.05
N PHE A 325 15.98 -2.29 5.37
CA PHE A 325 15.63 -3.37 6.31
C PHE A 325 14.34 -3.11 7.09
N ASP A 326 13.37 -2.42 6.48
CA ASP A 326 12.05 -2.19 7.10
C ASP A 326 11.23 -3.48 7.27
N ASP A 327 11.62 -4.54 6.56
CA ASP A 327 11.09 -5.89 6.64
C ASP A 327 11.41 -6.59 7.97
N VAL A 328 12.42 -6.12 8.72
CA VAL A 328 12.67 -6.57 10.09
C VAL A 328 11.41 -6.33 10.92
N VAL A 329 10.88 -7.42 11.47
CA VAL A 329 9.58 -7.50 12.18
C VAL A 329 8.36 -7.06 11.35
N SER A 330 8.44 -7.25 10.02
CA SER A 330 7.32 -7.22 9.07
C SER A 330 6.59 -5.88 8.91
N PHE A 331 7.33 -4.77 8.92
CA PHE A 331 6.82 -3.40 8.68
C PHE A 331 7.06 -2.86 7.27
N ALA A 332 7.82 -3.57 6.43
CA ALA A 332 7.88 -3.28 5.00
C ALA A 332 6.52 -3.46 4.33
N SER A 333 6.21 -2.61 3.35
CA SER A 333 5.10 -2.82 2.42
C SER A 333 5.46 -3.93 1.42
N TYR A 334 5.41 -5.18 1.88
CA TYR A 334 5.80 -6.39 1.17
C TYR A 334 4.73 -7.48 1.33
N VAL A 335 4.47 -8.23 0.26
CA VAL A 335 3.58 -9.40 0.23
C VAL A 335 4.18 -10.50 -0.60
N GLU A 336 3.80 -11.74 -0.31
CA GLU A 336 4.18 -12.90 -1.09
C GLU A 336 3.03 -13.91 -1.20
N ASP A 337 3.01 -14.66 -2.30
CA ASP A 337 2.07 -15.77 -2.49
C ASP A 337 2.73 -16.86 -3.35
N HIS A 338 2.62 -18.12 -2.91
CA HIS A 338 3.24 -19.26 -3.58
C HIS A 338 2.40 -19.84 -4.72
N THR A 339 1.16 -19.40 -4.89
CA THR A 339 0.28 -19.76 -6.02
C THR A 339 -0.48 -18.52 -6.51
N PRO A 340 0.22 -17.47 -6.97
CA PRO A 340 -0.41 -16.22 -7.35
C PRO A 340 -1.27 -16.42 -8.60
N THR A 341 -2.48 -15.88 -8.57
CA THR A 341 -3.47 -15.93 -9.64
C THR A 341 -3.61 -14.62 -10.39
N SER A 342 -3.40 -13.47 -9.72
CA SER A 342 -3.33 -12.17 -10.38
C SER A 342 -2.63 -11.11 -9.51
N MET A 343 -2.21 -10.01 -10.13
CA MET A 343 -1.66 -8.84 -9.46
C MET A 343 -2.35 -7.57 -9.97
N THR A 344 -2.63 -6.62 -9.09
CA THR A 344 -3.14 -5.29 -9.45
C THR A 344 -2.24 -4.21 -8.89
N LEU A 345 -1.72 -3.34 -9.75
CA LEU A 345 -1.04 -2.11 -9.35
C LEU A 345 -2.01 -0.94 -9.56
N ARG A 346 -2.46 -0.33 -8.47
CA ARG A 346 -3.32 0.86 -8.49
C ARG A 346 -2.49 2.10 -8.23
N LEU A 347 -2.55 3.05 -9.14
CA LEU A 347 -2.09 4.43 -8.91
C LEU A 347 -3.17 5.13 -8.09
N THR A 348 -2.89 5.41 -6.83
CA THR A 348 -3.88 5.92 -5.88
C THR A 348 -3.99 7.45 -5.98
N PRO A 349 -4.98 8.09 -5.31
CA PRO A 349 -5.23 9.51 -5.47
C PRO A 349 -4.04 10.38 -5.10
N PHE A 350 -3.84 11.45 -5.87
CA PHE A 350 -2.88 12.50 -5.53
C PHE A 350 -3.42 13.56 -4.56
N GLY A 351 -4.66 13.42 -4.09
CA GLY A 351 -5.36 14.47 -3.32
C GLY A 351 -6.30 13.90 -2.25
N PRO A 352 -7.33 14.67 -1.83
CA PRO A 352 -8.15 14.36 -0.67
C PRO A 352 -9.19 13.25 -0.93
N GLN A 353 -9.24 12.72 -2.15
CA GLN A 353 -10.08 11.56 -2.43
C GLN A 353 -9.62 10.41 -1.54
N ALA A 354 -10.60 9.73 -0.92
CA ALA A 354 -10.29 8.47 -0.27
C ALA A 354 -9.60 7.56 -1.32
N PRO A 355 -8.54 6.82 -0.96
CA PRO A 355 -7.88 5.87 -1.85
C PRO A 355 -8.82 4.80 -2.44
N GLY A 356 -10.05 4.74 -1.91
CA GLY A 356 -10.99 3.64 -2.00
C GLY A 356 -10.45 2.45 -1.22
N PRO A 357 -11.27 1.44 -0.90
CA PRO A 357 -10.67 0.11 -0.85
C PRO A 357 -9.98 -0.09 -2.21
N GLY A 358 -8.77 -0.66 -2.24
CA GLY A 358 -8.21 -1.30 -3.44
C GLY A 358 -9.30 -2.08 -4.19
N PRO A 359 -9.12 -2.48 -5.46
CA PRO A 359 -10.12 -3.35 -6.05
C PRO A 359 -10.27 -4.52 -5.09
N SER A 360 -11.45 -4.71 -4.49
CA SER A 360 -11.73 -5.87 -3.65
C SER A 360 -11.88 -7.08 -4.59
N PRO A 361 -11.76 -8.32 -4.09
CA PRO A 361 -11.72 -9.49 -4.95
C PRO A 361 -12.83 -9.52 -5.96
N THR A 362 -12.47 -9.84 -7.20
CA THR A 362 -13.29 -10.75 -8.00
C THR A 362 -13.28 -12.06 -7.21
N PRO A 363 -14.33 -12.42 -6.45
CA PRO A 363 -14.47 -13.77 -5.97
C PRO A 363 -14.80 -14.64 -7.20
N PRO A 364 -14.66 -15.98 -7.14
CA PRO A 364 -15.04 -16.86 -8.24
C PRO A 364 -16.55 -16.92 -8.54
N GLY A 365 -17.34 -15.96 -8.03
CA GLY A 365 -18.76 -15.79 -8.34
C GLY A 365 -18.94 -14.48 -9.08
N GLY A 366 -19.68 -14.51 -10.20
CA GLY A 366 -19.95 -13.33 -11.01
C GLY A 366 -20.59 -12.17 -10.23
N ALA A 367 -20.72 -11.02 -10.89
CA ALA A 367 -21.30 -9.82 -10.30
C ALA A 367 -22.67 -10.09 -9.65
N VAL A 368 -22.93 -9.46 -8.50
CA VAL A 368 -24.21 -9.53 -7.80
C VAL A 368 -25.23 -8.73 -8.61
N ASN A 369 -26.22 -9.40 -9.20
CA ASN A 369 -27.25 -8.71 -9.97
C ASN A 369 -28.08 -7.79 -9.04
N ALA A 370 -28.03 -6.47 -9.25
CA ALA A 370 -28.75 -5.48 -8.44
C ALA A 370 -30.27 -5.70 -8.42
N TYR A 371 -30.80 -6.33 -9.47
CA TYR A 371 -32.23 -6.61 -9.66
C TYR A 371 -32.69 -7.93 -9.04
N ALA A 372 -31.76 -8.73 -8.49
CA ALA A 372 -32.08 -9.90 -7.68
C ALA A 372 -32.15 -9.50 -6.19
N THR A 373 -32.82 -10.33 -5.38
CA THR A 373 -32.80 -10.16 -3.92
C THR A 373 -31.39 -10.36 -3.40
N ILE A 374 -30.86 -9.33 -2.73
CA ILE A 374 -29.57 -9.37 -2.04
C ILE A 374 -29.86 -9.55 -0.55
N GLN A 375 -29.43 -10.66 0.02
CA GLN A 375 -29.60 -10.96 1.44
C GLN A 375 -28.74 -10.02 2.28
N ALA A 376 -29.26 -9.50 3.40
CA ALA A 376 -28.57 -8.51 4.18
C ALA A 376 -27.25 -9.07 4.74
N GLU A 377 -27.29 -10.30 5.25
CA GLU A 377 -26.18 -11.08 5.79
C GLU A 377 -25.16 -11.53 4.74
N SER A 378 -25.44 -11.34 3.45
CA SER A 378 -24.48 -11.60 2.36
C SER A 378 -23.45 -10.47 2.18
N PHE A 379 -23.34 -9.55 3.14
CA PHE A 379 -22.40 -8.44 3.10
C PHE A 379 -20.94 -8.95 2.98
N ASN A 380 -20.12 -8.20 2.25
CA ASN A 380 -18.67 -8.44 2.14
C ASN A 380 -17.87 -7.76 3.26
N ALA A 381 -18.45 -6.77 3.94
CA ALA A 381 -17.94 -6.18 5.17
C ALA A 381 -19.07 -5.43 5.90
N GLN A 382 -18.91 -5.22 7.19
CA GLN A 382 -19.84 -4.47 8.03
C GLN A 382 -19.11 -3.66 9.10
N SER A 383 -19.79 -2.69 9.69
CA SER A 383 -19.37 -2.01 10.92
C SER A 383 -20.53 -1.91 11.90
N GLY A 384 -20.32 -2.37 13.13
CA GLY A 384 -21.25 -2.22 14.27
C GLY A 384 -22.43 -3.17 14.32
N THR A 385 -22.63 -3.99 13.29
CA THR A 385 -23.80 -4.88 13.15
C THR A 385 -23.52 -6.33 13.58
N GLN A 386 -24.57 -7.11 13.80
CA GLN A 386 -24.49 -8.56 14.02
C GLN A 386 -25.56 -9.31 13.23
N THR A 387 -25.29 -10.56 12.88
CA THR A 387 -26.29 -11.45 12.27
C THR A 387 -27.09 -12.21 13.33
N GLU A 388 -28.40 -12.32 13.15
CA GLU A 388 -29.27 -13.13 14.01
C GLU A 388 -30.22 -14.02 13.20
N ALA A 389 -31.00 -14.87 13.89
CA ALA A 389 -31.96 -15.76 13.23
C ALA A 389 -33.22 -14.98 12.81
N CYS A 390 -33.55 -15.03 11.52
CA CYS A 390 -34.69 -14.30 10.96
C CYS A 390 -36.00 -15.06 11.14
N GLN A 391 -37.02 -14.38 11.64
CA GLN A 391 -38.39 -14.90 11.78
C GLN A 391 -39.33 -14.44 10.65
N ASP A 392 -38.81 -13.75 9.63
CA ASP A 392 -39.58 -13.39 8.44
C ASP A 392 -39.96 -14.63 7.61
N SER A 393 -40.86 -14.44 6.66
CA SER A 393 -41.20 -15.48 5.69
C SER A 393 -39.95 -15.91 4.89
N GLY A 394 -39.59 -17.19 4.98
CA GLY A 394 -38.37 -17.75 4.38
C GLY A 394 -37.30 -18.15 5.41
N GLY A 395 -37.39 -17.67 6.65
CA GLY A 395 -36.40 -17.95 7.70
C GLY A 395 -35.00 -17.43 7.35
N GLY A 396 -33.96 -18.12 7.81
CA GLY A 396 -32.56 -17.76 7.52
C GLY A 396 -31.96 -16.84 8.58
N SER A 397 -31.15 -15.88 8.14
CA SER A 397 -30.51 -14.90 9.00
C SER A 397 -30.87 -13.48 8.56
N ASP A 398 -30.90 -12.55 9.51
CA ASP A 398 -30.99 -11.13 9.24
C ASP A 398 -29.84 -10.39 9.92
N VAL A 399 -29.68 -9.10 9.61
CA VAL A 399 -28.70 -8.23 10.27
C VAL A 399 -29.43 -7.30 11.24
N GLY A 400 -29.04 -7.36 12.50
CA GLY A 400 -29.59 -6.57 13.60
C GLY A 400 -28.52 -5.85 14.42
N TYR A 401 -28.94 -5.34 15.58
CA TYR A 401 -28.13 -4.50 16.48
C TYR A 401 -27.60 -3.23 15.78
N ILE A 402 -28.40 -2.68 14.86
CA ILE A 402 -27.98 -1.59 13.99
C ILE A 402 -28.31 -0.25 14.64
N ALA A 403 -27.26 0.52 14.93
CA ALA A 403 -27.30 1.84 15.52
C ALA A 403 -26.84 2.94 14.52
N ASN A 404 -26.84 4.19 15.00
CA ASN A 404 -26.34 5.32 14.21
C ASN A 404 -24.84 5.17 13.90
N GLY A 405 -24.48 5.24 12.62
CA GLY A 405 -23.10 5.16 12.14
C GLY A 405 -22.70 3.79 11.58
N ASP A 406 -23.57 2.79 11.73
CA ASP A 406 -23.34 1.44 11.22
C ASP A 406 -23.54 1.36 9.71
N TRP A 407 -22.96 0.32 9.10
CA TRP A 407 -23.11 0.09 7.67
C TRP A 407 -22.84 -1.35 7.26
N LEU A 408 -23.37 -1.70 6.09
CA LEU A 408 -23.12 -2.94 5.34
C LEU A 408 -22.56 -2.62 3.96
N ARG A 409 -21.61 -3.43 3.49
CA ARG A 409 -20.96 -3.28 2.18
C ARG A 409 -21.19 -4.51 1.31
N TYR A 410 -21.66 -4.29 0.09
CA TYR A 410 -21.81 -5.30 -0.96
C TYR A 410 -20.92 -4.91 -2.15
N ASN A 411 -20.02 -5.79 -2.55
CA ASN A 411 -19.09 -5.56 -3.64
C ASN A 411 -19.71 -6.05 -4.97
N GLN A 412 -19.29 -5.43 -6.08
CA GLN A 412 -19.60 -5.90 -7.44
C GLN A 412 -21.11 -6.03 -7.72
N VAL A 413 -21.91 -5.05 -7.26
CA VAL A 413 -23.34 -5.00 -7.54
C VAL A 413 -23.54 -4.40 -8.93
N ASP A 414 -24.02 -5.21 -9.87
CA ASP A 414 -24.23 -4.85 -11.27
C ASP A 414 -25.65 -4.35 -11.53
N PHE A 415 -25.75 -3.06 -11.83
CA PHE A 415 -26.98 -2.36 -12.20
C PHE A 415 -27.23 -2.39 -13.73
N GLY A 416 -26.28 -2.90 -14.52
CA GLY A 416 -26.36 -2.93 -15.98
C GLY A 416 -26.43 -1.53 -16.60
N SER A 417 -26.83 -1.46 -17.87
CA SER A 417 -26.92 -0.19 -18.62
C SER A 417 -28.25 0.55 -18.44
N ALA A 418 -29.29 -0.12 -17.94
CA ALA A 418 -30.57 0.52 -17.63
C ALA A 418 -30.51 1.04 -16.19
N PRO A 419 -30.87 2.30 -15.91
CA PRO A 419 -30.73 2.85 -14.57
C PRO A 419 -31.72 2.20 -13.60
N ALA A 420 -31.23 1.80 -12.42
CA ALA A 420 -32.10 1.58 -11.28
C ALA A 420 -32.53 2.93 -10.70
N THR A 421 -33.83 3.11 -10.46
CA THR A 421 -34.40 4.35 -9.90
C THR A 421 -35.16 4.10 -8.60
N GLN A 422 -35.27 2.84 -8.18
CA GLN A 422 -35.89 2.43 -6.94
C GLN A 422 -34.98 1.48 -6.15
N PHE A 423 -35.09 1.58 -4.84
CA PHE A 423 -34.49 0.70 -3.84
C PHE A 423 -35.58 0.28 -2.87
N GLN A 424 -35.63 -1.00 -2.51
CA GLN A 424 -36.50 -1.47 -1.45
C GLN A 424 -35.74 -2.39 -0.50
N ALA A 425 -36.10 -2.32 0.77
CA ALA A 425 -35.52 -3.18 1.78
C ALA A 425 -36.60 -3.75 2.70
N ARG A 426 -36.34 -4.97 3.17
CA ARG A 426 -37.16 -5.67 4.15
C ARG A 426 -36.57 -5.43 5.53
N VAL A 427 -37.27 -4.66 6.33
CA VAL A 427 -36.79 -4.15 7.61
C VAL A 427 -37.77 -4.41 8.73
N ALA A 428 -37.27 -4.55 9.95
CA ALA A 428 -38.05 -4.61 11.18
C ALA A 428 -37.47 -3.62 12.20
N SER A 429 -38.28 -3.13 13.13
CA SER A 429 -37.84 -2.20 14.17
C SER A 429 -38.70 -2.36 15.41
N GLY A 430 -38.06 -2.71 16.51
CA GLY A 430 -38.65 -2.70 17.86
C GLY A 430 -38.33 -1.42 18.63
N ALA A 431 -37.86 -0.37 17.95
CA ALA A 431 -37.36 0.85 18.58
C ALA A 431 -38.44 1.54 19.45
N ALA A 432 -38.05 2.13 20.58
CA ALA A 432 -38.98 2.83 21.48
C ALA A 432 -39.67 4.03 20.80
N ALA A 433 -40.80 4.48 21.36
CA ALA A 433 -41.49 5.66 20.86
C ALA A 433 -40.56 6.88 20.81
N GLY A 434 -40.51 7.56 19.66
CA GLY A 434 -39.62 8.70 19.42
C GLY A 434 -38.24 8.34 18.85
N VAL A 435 -37.89 7.06 18.74
CA VAL A 435 -36.68 6.60 18.04
C VAL A 435 -37.02 6.29 16.57
N SER A 436 -36.24 6.88 15.66
CA SER A 436 -36.35 6.67 14.22
C SER A 436 -35.00 6.95 13.56
N GLY A 437 -34.81 6.47 12.34
CA GLY A 437 -33.60 6.72 11.57
C GLY A 437 -33.81 6.55 10.07
N LEU A 438 -32.72 6.66 9.33
CA LEU A 438 -32.64 6.51 7.88
C LEU A 438 -31.86 5.26 7.53
N VAL A 439 -32.40 4.49 6.58
CA VAL A 439 -31.67 3.48 5.83
C VAL A 439 -31.30 4.12 4.49
N GLN A 440 -30.01 4.22 4.21
CA GLN A 440 -29.50 4.98 3.07
C GLN A 440 -28.66 4.10 2.16
N VAL A 441 -28.73 4.35 0.85
CA VAL A 441 -27.85 3.70 -0.14
C VAL A 441 -26.79 4.68 -0.58
N ARG A 442 -25.52 4.25 -0.56
CA ARG A 442 -24.36 5.00 -1.03
C ARG A 442 -23.54 4.12 -1.97
N LEU A 443 -22.86 4.74 -2.93
CA LEU A 443 -22.05 4.02 -3.92
C LEU A 443 -20.57 4.31 -3.69
N ASP A 444 -19.77 3.24 -3.78
CA ASP A 444 -18.32 3.18 -3.79
C ASP A 444 -17.60 3.66 -2.51
N ASN A 445 -18.26 4.46 -1.66
CA ASN A 445 -17.76 4.91 -0.38
C ASN A 445 -18.92 5.15 0.63
N PRO A 446 -18.81 4.75 1.91
CA PRO A 446 -19.88 4.94 2.89
C PRO A 446 -20.09 6.40 3.31
N THR A 447 -19.21 7.33 2.90
CA THR A 447 -19.30 8.77 3.25
C THR A 447 -19.80 9.65 2.10
N THR A 448 -19.90 9.14 0.87
CA THR A 448 -20.46 9.90 -0.27
C THR A 448 -21.94 10.17 -0.07
N ALA A 449 -22.47 11.27 -0.63
CA ALA A 449 -23.90 11.57 -0.55
C ALA A 449 -24.77 10.34 -0.92
N PRO A 450 -25.86 10.06 -0.18
CA PRO A 450 -26.76 8.97 -0.52
C PRO A 450 -27.38 9.15 -1.91
N VAL A 451 -27.47 8.06 -2.67
CA VAL A 451 -28.26 8.05 -3.91
C VAL A 451 -29.76 7.98 -3.61
N GLY A 452 -30.13 7.50 -2.43
CA GLY A 452 -31.48 7.65 -1.86
C GLY A 452 -31.58 7.02 -0.48
N SER A 453 -32.75 7.16 0.14
CA SER A 453 -33.00 6.70 1.51
C SER A 453 -34.49 6.64 1.82
N PHE A 454 -34.86 5.85 2.83
CA PHE A 454 -36.15 5.96 3.50
C PHE A 454 -35.99 6.12 5.01
N ALA A 455 -37.00 6.71 5.64
CA ALA A 455 -37.11 6.75 7.09
C ALA A 455 -37.80 5.50 7.63
N ILE A 456 -37.34 5.04 8.79
CA ILE A 456 -37.92 3.91 9.51
C ILE A 456 -38.08 4.28 10.99
N ALA A 457 -39.20 3.83 11.56
CA ALA A 457 -39.49 3.86 12.98
C ALA A 457 -40.07 2.49 13.38
N ASN A 458 -40.55 2.37 14.61
CA ASN A 458 -41.12 1.12 15.14
C ASN A 458 -42.12 0.47 14.17
N THR A 459 -41.88 -0.79 13.80
CA THR A 459 -42.73 -1.57 12.90
C THR A 459 -43.70 -2.52 13.63
N GLY A 460 -43.58 -2.64 14.95
CA GLY A 460 -44.32 -3.55 15.82
C GLY A 460 -43.43 -4.49 16.64
N GLY A 461 -42.12 -4.50 16.41
CA GLY A 461 -41.15 -5.38 17.06
C GLY A 461 -39.92 -5.67 16.20
N TRP A 462 -38.84 -6.18 16.81
CA TRP A 462 -37.55 -6.46 16.15
C TRP A 462 -37.62 -7.52 15.04
N GLN A 463 -38.68 -8.32 15.04
CA GLN A 463 -38.95 -9.35 14.03
C GLN A 463 -40.32 -9.12 13.34
N SER A 464 -40.84 -7.88 13.40
CA SER A 464 -42.08 -7.47 12.71
C SER A 464 -41.75 -6.79 11.38
N TRP A 465 -41.65 -7.58 10.33
CA TRP A 465 -41.05 -7.18 9.05
C TRP A 465 -41.98 -6.40 8.12
N ARG A 466 -41.46 -5.33 7.52
CA ARG A 466 -42.11 -4.51 6.48
C ARG A 466 -41.16 -4.31 5.30
N THR A 467 -41.72 -4.21 4.09
CA THR A 467 -40.94 -3.84 2.91
C THR A 467 -41.13 -2.35 2.66
N VAL A 468 -40.04 -1.60 2.65
CA VAL A 468 -40.08 -0.13 2.53
C VAL A 468 -39.34 0.28 1.25
N PRO A 469 -40.03 0.98 0.31
CA PRO A 469 -39.41 1.49 -0.90
C PRO A 469 -38.82 2.89 -0.69
N ALA A 470 -37.83 3.25 -1.50
CA ALA A 470 -37.29 4.59 -1.68
C ALA A 470 -36.93 4.82 -3.15
N SER A 471 -37.18 6.04 -3.62
CA SER A 471 -36.62 6.50 -4.90
C SER A 471 -35.12 6.77 -4.72
N ILE A 472 -34.33 6.42 -5.74
CA ILE A 472 -32.90 6.70 -5.80
C ILE A 472 -32.58 7.50 -7.07
N ALA A 473 -31.50 8.26 -7.04
CA ALA A 473 -30.86 8.77 -8.25
C ALA A 473 -30.51 7.59 -9.17
N GLY A 474 -30.64 7.78 -10.49
CA GLY A 474 -30.40 6.71 -11.46
C GLY A 474 -29.00 6.10 -11.34
N VAL A 475 -28.92 4.79 -11.12
CA VAL A 475 -27.65 4.05 -10.98
C VAL A 475 -27.50 3.04 -12.11
N THR A 476 -26.34 3.04 -12.78
CA THR A 476 -25.97 2.10 -13.85
C THR A 476 -24.54 1.62 -13.64
N GLY A 477 -24.19 0.48 -14.22
CA GLY A 477 -22.85 -0.10 -14.12
C GLY A 477 -22.65 -0.90 -12.85
N VAL A 478 -21.40 -1.23 -12.55
CA VAL A 478 -21.04 -2.07 -11.40
C VAL A 478 -20.46 -1.20 -10.29
N HIS A 479 -21.03 -1.30 -9.09
CA HIS A 479 -20.62 -0.50 -7.93
C HIS A 479 -20.35 -1.37 -6.70
N THR A 480 -19.58 -0.81 -5.77
CA THR A 480 -19.67 -1.25 -4.37
C THR A 480 -20.83 -0.51 -3.72
N VAL A 481 -21.85 -1.22 -3.27
CA VAL A 481 -23.02 -0.64 -2.60
C VAL A 481 -22.79 -0.65 -1.10
N TYR A 482 -23.00 0.50 -0.47
CA TYR A 482 -23.08 0.63 0.98
C TYR A 482 -24.51 0.90 1.40
N VAL A 483 -25.00 0.13 2.37
CA VAL A 483 -26.22 0.47 3.12
C VAL A 483 -25.77 1.06 4.45
N THR A 484 -26.04 2.35 4.68
CA THR A 484 -25.62 3.07 5.88
C THR A 484 -26.81 3.47 6.73
N PHE A 485 -26.62 3.50 8.04
CA PHE A 485 -27.68 3.72 9.02
C PHE A 485 -27.42 5.00 9.82
N ALA A 486 -28.39 5.92 9.78
CA ALA A 486 -28.28 7.22 10.46
C ALA A 486 -29.48 7.46 11.37
N SER A 487 -29.23 7.85 12.62
CA SER A 487 -30.26 8.17 13.60
C SER A 487 -29.81 9.34 14.47
N GLY A 488 -30.76 10.13 14.96
CA GLY A 488 -30.48 11.20 15.92
C GLY A 488 -30.14 10.68 17.32
N GLN A 489 -30.15 9.36 17.54
CA GLN A 489 -29.95 8.71 18.83
C GLN A 489 -28.96 7.54 18.71
N PRO A 490 -28.24 7.19 19.78
CA PRO A 490 -27.23 6.13 19.77
C PRO A 490 -27.81 4.71 19.89
N ALA A 491 -29.12 4.56 20.14
CA ALA A 491 -29.75 3.26 20.32
C ALA A 491 -29.99 2.55 18.97
N ASP A 492 -29.98 1.22 19.01
CA ASP A 492 -30.35 0.37 17.88
C ASP A 492 -31.77 0.74 17.42
N PHE A 493 -31.99 0.79 16.11
CA PHE A 493 -33.27 1.28 15.57
C PHE A 493 -33.84 0.47 14.41
N VAL A 494 -33.10 -0.47 13.83
CA VAL A 494 -33.57 -1.27 12.69
C VAL A 494 -32.86 -2.62 12.60
N ASN A 495 -33.55 -3.63 12.06
CA ASN A 495 -32.98 -4.84 11.49
C ASN A 495 -33.24 -4.86 9.98
N LEU A 496 -32.34 -5.48 9.22
CA LEU A 496 -32.41 -5.61 7.76
C LEU A 496 -32.32 -7.09 7.38
N ASN A 497 -33.31 -7.58 6.64
CA ASN A 497 -33.35 -8.95 6.12
C ASN A 497 -32.81 -9.02 4.68
N TRP A 498 -33.30 -8.19 3.77
CA TRP A 498 -32.80 -8.15 2.39
C TRP A 498 -33.05 -6.80 1.73
N LEU A 499 -32.38 -6.57 0.60
CA LEU A 499 -32.61 -5.43 -0.28
C LEU A 499 -32.74 -5.85 -1.76
N THR A 500 -33.34 -4.98 -2.58
CA THR A 500 -33.44 -5.15 -4.03
C THR A 500 -33.52 -3.79 -4.71
N PHE A 501 -32.96 -3.69 -5.92
CA PHE A 501 -33.09 -2.51 -6.77
C PHE A 501 -34.04 -2.78 -7.94
N SER A 502 -34.71 -1.74 -8.42
CA SER A 502 -35.55 -1.82 -9.60
C SER A 502 -35.45 -0.57 -10.47
N ARG A 503 -35.82 -0.73 -11.74
CA ARG A 503 -35.78 0.30 -12.77
C ARG A 503 -36.86 1.34 -12.57
#